data_AF-A0A8T5MY61-F1
#
_entry.id   AF-A0A8T5MY61-F1
#
_cell.length_a   1.000
_cell.length_b   1.000
_cell.length_c   1.000
_cell.angle_alpha   90.00
_cell.angle_beta   90.00
_cell.angle_gamma   90.00
#
_symmetry.space_group_name_H-M   'P 1'
#
loop_
_entity.id
_entity.type
_entity.pdbx_description
1 polymer ?
#
loop_
_entity_poly.entity_id
_entity_poly.type
_entity_poly.pdbx_seq_one_letter_code
_entity_poly.pdbx_strand_id
1 'polypeptide(L)'
;MSLELKFNTAIQNWIEHCDSPKVQVSCSKKNMFDCEAYGSLVQMGKPILPLIRNAYDFLKKGGGEINLLYHGFPHLVSEITQGKFNIPEEMRKDIRKRKKFTMLYLDNLNPKS
;
A
#
# COMPACT_ATOMS: atom_id res chain seq x y z
N MET A 1 12.11 -18.39 -5.27
CA MET A 1 10.84 -17.83 -4.76
C MET A 1 10.31 -16.82 -5.78
N SER A 2 9.05 -16.95 -6.22
CA SER A 2 8.46 -16.04 -7.22
C SER A 2 8.25 -14.62 -6.67
N LEU A 3 8.12 -13.63 -7.56
CA LEU A 3 7.85 -12.24 -7.15
C LEU A 3 6.53 -12.13 -6.38
N GLU A 4 5.50 -12.81 -6.85
CA GLU A 4 4.19 -12.84 -6.19
C GLU A 4 4.25 -13.45 -4.79
N LEU A 5 4.99 -14.54 -4.61
CA LEU A 5 5.18 -15.14 -3.29
C LEU A 5 5.94 -14.20 -2.34
N LYS A 6 7.01 -13.55 -2.83
CA LYS A 6 7.73 -12.51 -2.06
C LYS A 6 6.80 -11.37 -1.64
N PHE A 7 6.01 -10.87 -2.58
CA PHE A 7 5.05 -9.79 -2.34
C PHE A 7 4.00 -10.20 -1.30
N ASN A 8 3.39 -11.37 -1.44
CA ASN A 8 2.36 -11.85 -0.53
C ASN A 8 2.90 -12.02 0.90
N THR A 9 4.11 -12.56 1.06
CA THR A 9 4.78 -12.65 2.36
C THR A 9 5.06 -11.26 2.95
N ALA A 10 5.59 -10.33 2.16
CA ALA A 10 5.90 -8.99 2.64
C ALA A 10 4.63 -8.19 3.02
N ILE A 11 3.54 -8.33 2.25
CA ILE A 11 2.24 -7.73 2.58
C ILE A 11 1.68 -8.29 3.89
N GLN A 12 1.69 -9.62 4.05
CA GLN A 12 1.20 -10.25 5.27
C GLN A 12 1.99 -9.79 6.50
N ASN A 13 3.32 -9.76 6.41
CA ASN A 13 4.19 -9.26 7.48
C ASN A 13 3.90 -7.78 7.78
N TRP A 14 3.59 -6.97 6.76
CA TRP A 14 3.26 -5.56 6.94
C TRP A 14 1.90 -5.36 7.62
N ILE A 15 0.91 -6.17 7.26
CA ILE A 15 -0.41 -6.22 7.91
C ILE A 15 -0.26 -6.58 9.39
N GLU A 16 0.42 -7.68 9.69
CA GLU A 16 0.64 -8.15 11.06
C GLU A 16 1.40 -7.13 11.91
N HIS A 17 2.40 -6.46 11.33
CA HIS A 17 3.11 -5.37 12.00
C HIS A 17 2.19 -4.20 12.33
N CYS A 18 1.32 -3.78 11.39
CA CYS A 18 0.40 -2.67 11.59
C CYS A 18 -0.76 -2.99 12.55
N ASP A 19 -1.18 -4.26 12.62
CA ASP A 19 -2.24 -4.73 13.50
C ASP A 19 -1.75 -5.13 14.89
N SER A 20 -0.44 -5.21 15.11
CA SER A 20 0.14 -5.49 16.42
C SER A 20 -0.31 -4.46 17.47
N PRO A 21 -0.88 -4.87 18.63
CA PRO A 21 -1.36 -3.95 19.67
C PRO A 21 -0.28 -2.98 20.17
N LYS A 22 1.00 -3.39 20.15
CA LYS A 22 2.15 -2.54 20.51
C LYS A 22 2.39 -1.40 19.52
N VAL A 23 2.06 -1.63 18.25
CA VAL A 23 2.13 -0.65 17.17
C VAL A 23 0.86 0.20 17.14
N GLN A 24 -0.33 -0.37 17.39
CA GLN A 24 -1.60 0.38 17.42
C GLN A 24 -1.65 1.49 18.48
N VAL A 25 -1.03 1.30 19.65
CA VAL A 25 -0.94 2.33 20.71
C VAL A 25 -0.02 3.51 20.31
N SER A 26 0.82 3.34 19.28
CA SER A 26 1.83 4.32 18.85
C SER A 26 1.91 4.54 17.34
N CYS A 27 0.87 4.17 16.57
CA CYS A 27 0.89 4.16 15.10
C CYS A 27 0.82 5.58 14.53
N SER A 28 1.81 6.38 14.87
CA SER A 28 2.26 7.49 14.06
C SER A 28 2.62 6.94 12.68
N LYS A 29 2.36 7.72 11.63
CA LYS A 29 2.69 7.38 10.24
C LYS A 29 4.14 6.86 10.08
N LYS A 30 5.05 7.22 10.98
CA LYS A 30 6.44 6.78 11.01
C LYS A 30 6.60 5.27 11.18
N ASN A 31 5.89 4.63 12.12
CA ASN A 31 6.03 3.20 12.42
C ASN A 31 5.48 2.27 11.32
N MET A 32 4.60 2.80 10.46
CA MET A 32 4.03 2.09 9.31
C MET A 32 5.02 1.97 8.15
N PHE A 33 5.88 2.97 7.97
CA PHE A 33 6.85 3.04 6.87
C PHE A 33 8.26 2.65 7.31
N ASP A 34 8.52 2.69 8.62
CA ASP A 34 9.79 2.29 9.24
C ASP A 34 9.69 0.82 9.71
N CYS A 35 9.44 -0.09 8.78
CA CYS A 35 9.49 -1.53 9.05
C CYS A 35 10.09 -2.32 7.87
N GLU A 36 10.70 -3.47 8.17
CA GLU A 36 11.39 -4.31 7.19
C GLU A 36 10.46 -4.80 6.08
N ALA A 37 9.20 -5.09 6.42
CA ALA A 37 8.18 -5.51 5.47
C ALA A 37 7.88 -4.41 4.43
N TYR A 38 7.75 -3.16 4.89
CA TYR A 38 7.58 -2.01 4.00
C TYR A 38 8.81 -1.80 3.11
N GLY A 39 10.02 -1.82 3.69
CA GLY A 39 11.27 -1.69 2.94
C GLY A 39 11.43 -2.77 1.86
N SER A 40 11.04 -4.00 2.17
CA SER A 40 11.03 -5.11 1.20
C SER A 40 10.09 -4.85 0.03
N LEU A 41 8.90 -4.30 0.27
CA LEU A 41 7.96 -3.92 -0.80
C LEU A 41 8.52 -2.81 -1.68
N VAL A 42 9.13 -1.78 -1.09
CA VAL A 42 9.78 -0.69 -1.86
C VAL A 42 10.90 -1.23 -2.74
N GLN A 43 11.75 -2.13 -2.22
CA GLN A 43 12.84 -2.74 -2.97
C GLN A 43 12.38 -3.59 -4.15
N MET A 44 11.19 -4.20 -4.08
CA MET A 44 10.62 -4.91 -5.23
C MET A 44 10.22 -3.98 -6.38
N GLY A 45 9.92 -2.70 -6.09
CA GLY A 45 9.78 -1.64 -7.08
C GLY A 45 8.57 -1.78 -8.01
N LYS A 46 8.68 -1.22 -9.22
CA LYS A 46 7.57 -1.12 -10.19
C LYS A 46 6.89 -2.46 -10.55
N PRO A 47 7.61 -3.59 -10.65
CA PRO A 47 6.99 -4.89 -10.98
C PRO A 47 5.85 -5.33 -10.04
N ILE A 48 5.77 -4.81 -8.81
CA ILE A 48 4.70 -5.19 -7.87
C ILE A 48 3.47 -4.27 -7.93
N LEU A 49 3.46 -3.22 -8.76
CA LEU A 49 2.30 -2.31 -8.88
C LEU A 49 0.99 -3.05 -9.23
N PRO A 50 0.97 -4.02 -10.17
CA PRO A 50 -0.21 -4.86 -10.42
C PRO A 50 -0.66 -5.65 -9.18
N LEU A 51 0.29 -6.14 -8.39
CA LEU A 51 0.01 -6.94 -7.19
C LEU A 51 -0.58 -6.06 -6.07
N ILE A 52 -0.10 -4.82 -5.92
CA ILE A 52 -0.68 -3.83 -5.01
C ILE A 52 -2.16 -3.58 -5.37
N ARG A 53 -2.48 -3.50 -6.67
CA ARG A 53 -3.88 -3.33 -7.11
C ARG A 53 -4.77 -4.52 -6.73
N ASN A 54 -4.26 -5.74 -6.84
CA ASN A 54 -4.97 -6.94 -6.42
C ASN A 54 -5.16 -6.97 -4.89
N ALA A 55 -4.15 -6.53 -4.13
CA ALA A 55 -4.22 -6.46 -2.68
C ALA A 55 -5.33 -5.50 -2.19
N TYR A 56 -5.59 -4.41 -2.90
CA TYR A 56 -6.73 -3.52 -2.61
C TYR A 56 -8.09 -4.24 -2.62
N ASP A 57 -8.30 -5.19 -3.53
CA ASP A 57 -9.54 -5.95 -3.62
C ASP A 57 -9.64 -7.03 -2.54
N PHE A 58 -8.50 -7.63 -2.18
CA PHE A 58 -8.41 -8.62 -1.10
C PHE A 58 -8.73 -8.00 0.27
N LEU A 59 -8.03 -6.92 0.65
CA LEU A 59 -8.19 -6.28 1.96
C LEU A 59 -9.55 -5.59 2.11
N LYS A 60 -10.18 -5.16 1.00
CA LYS A 60 -11.57 -4.66 1.03
C LYS A 60 -12.56 -5.75 1.47
N LYS A 61 -12.32 -7.02 1.15
CA LYS A 61 -13.20 -8.15 1.51
C LYS A 61 -12.97 -8.63 2.95
N GLY A 62 -11.76 -8.48 3.47
CA GLY A 62 -11.37 -8.92 4.83
C GLY A 62 -11.74 -7.97 5.98
N GLY A 63 -12.11 -6.72 5.68
CA GLY A 63 -12.61 -5.77 6.69
C GLY A 63 -11.56 -5.16 7.65
N GLY A 64 -10.27 -5.44 7.46
CA GLY A 64 -9.23 -5.16 8.47
C GLY A 64 -8.50 -3.82 8.34
N GLU A 65 -7.87 -3.52 7.21
CA GLU A 65 -6.73 -2.59 7.27
C GLU A 65 -7.01 -1.22 6.64
N ILE A 66 -7.96 -0.49 7.21
CA ILE A 66 -8.28 0.92 6.85
C ILE A 66 -6.99 1.73 6.68
N ASN A 67 -6.05 1.63 7.63
CA ASN A 67 -4.82 2.39 7.58
C ASN A 67 -3.91 2.04 6.39
N LEU A 68 -3.78 0.75 6.04
CA LEU A 68 -3.01 0.35 4.86
C LEU A 68 -3.69 0.80 3.55
N LEU A 69 -5.02 0.66 3.47
CA LEU A 69 -5.79 1.04 2.28
C LEU A 69 -5.74 2.55 1.99
N TYR A 70 -5.75 3.40 3.03
CA TYR A 70 -5.85 4.86 2.89
C TYR A 70 -4.52 5.61 3.05
N HIS A 71 -3.52 5.00 3.71
CA HIS A 71 -2.22 5.63 3.96
C HIS A 71 -1.05 4.77 3.49
N GLY A 72 -1.06 3.48 3.80
CA GLY A 72 -0.01 2.53 3.44
C GLY A 72 0.24 2.47 1.93
N PHE A 73 -0.72 1.94 1.18
CA PHE A 73 -0.58 1.75 -0.26
C PHE A 73 -0.36 3.04 -1.05
N PRO A 74 -1.06 4.15 -0.78
CA PRO A 74 -0.76 5.39 -1.49
C PRO A 74 0.69 5.86 -1.29
N HIS A 75 1.22 5.71 -0.07
CA HIS A 75 2.62 6.02 0.21
C HIS A 75 3.58 5.05 -0.50
N LEU A 76 3.31 3.75 -0.42
CA LEU A 76 4.11 2.72 -1.10
C LEU A 76 4.17 2.97 -2.62
N VAL A 77 3.04 3.29 -3.25
CA VAL A 77 2.97 3.61 -4.68
C VAL A 77 3.76 4.89 -4.99
N SER A 78 3.68 5.92 -4.14
CA SER A 78 4.49 7.14 -4.28
C SER A 78 5.99 6.85 -4.27
N GLU A 79 6.45 6.04 -3.31
CA GLU A 79 7.86 5.64 -3.18
C GLU A 79 8.32 4.82 -4.38
N ILE A 80 7.58 3.77 -4.75
CA ILE A 80 7.91 2.89 -5.88
C ILE A 80 7.99 3.67 -7.20
N THR A 81 7.12 4.66 -7.36
CA THR A 81 7.04 5.47 -8.59
C THR A 81 7.95 6.69 -8.57
N GLN A 82 8.69 6.91 -7.47
CA GLN A 82 9.66 8.00 -7.30
C GLN A 82 9.04 9.37 -7.64
N GLY A 83 7.84 9.63 -7.13
CA GLY A 83 7.14 10.91 -7.29
C GLY A 83 6.32 11.08 -8.58
N LYS A 84 6.28 10.07 -9.47
CA LYS A 84 5.35 10.09 -10.62
C LYS A 84 3.89 9.94 -10.20
N PHE A 85 3.64 9.23 -9.09
CA PHE A 85 2.36 9.23 -8.42
C PHE A 85 2.34 10.37 -7.39
N ASN A 86 1.54 11.40 -7.63
CA ASN A 86 1.33 12.48 -6.68
C ASN A 86 -0.16 12.70 -6.48
N ILE A 87 -0.60 12.62 -5.22
CA ILE A 87 -2.00 12.87 -4.86
C ILE A 87 -2.24 14.39 -4.85
N PRO A 88 -3.23 14.88 -5.61
CA PRO A 88 -3.59 16.29 -5.63
C PRO A 88 -3.93 16.81 -4.24
N GLU A 89 -3.55 18.05 -3.94
CA GLU A 89 -3.64 18.63 -2.59
C GLU A 89 -5.08 18.64 -2.06
N GLU A 90 -6.05 18.95 -2.93
CA GLU A 90 -7.47 18.93 -2.64
C GLU A 90 -8.00 17.54 -2.24
N MET A 91 -7.29 16.48 -2.61
CA MET A 91 -7.63 15.10 -2.25
C MET A 91 -6.88 14.62 -1.01
N ARG A 92 -5.79 15.27 -0.60
CA ARG A 92 -4.93 14.81 0.51
C ARG A 92 -5.65 14.75 1.86
N LYS A 93 -6.68 15.58 2.07
CA LYS A 93 -7.47 15.59 3.32
C LYS A 93 -8.56 14.51 3.35
N ASP A 94 -8.98 14.01 2.20
CA ASP A 94 -10.06 13.02 2.08
C ASP A 94 -9.48 11.61 1.85
N ILE A 95 -9.52 10.77 2.91
CA ILE A 95 -9.06 9.38 2.85
C ILE A 95 -9.69 8.58 1.70
N ARG A 96 -10.99 8.76 1.42
CA ARG A 96 -11.71 8.00 0.40
C ARG A 96 -11.27 8.42 -1.00
N LYS A 97 -11.10 9.71 -1.22
CA LYS A 97 -10.59 10.24 -2.51
C LYS A 97 -9.16 9.76 -2.77
N ARG A 98 -8.28 9.75 -1.75
CA ARG A 98 -6.91 9.21 -1.88
C ARG A 98 -6.89 7.76 -2.32
N LYS A 99 -7.68 6.90 -1.67
CA LYS A 99 -7.81 5.49 -2.06
C LYS A 99 -8.28 5.37 -3.49
N LYS A 100 -9.36 6.08 -3.85
CA LYS A 100 -9.92 6.02 -5.21
C LYS A 100 -8.91 6.47 -6.26
N PHE A 101 -8.18 7.56 -6.01
CA PHE A 101 -7.14 8.07 -6.90
C PHE A 101 -6.00 7.05 -7.08
N THR A 102 -5.53 6.44 -5.99
CA THR A 102 -4.47 5.42 -6.03
C THR A 102 -4.90 4.21 -6.83
N MET A 103 -6.13 3.71 -6.62
CA MET A 103 -6.67 2.59 -7.38
C MET A 103 -6.77 2.91 -8.87
N LEU A 104 -7.30 4.08 -9.24
CA LEU A 104 -7.40 4.52 -10.64
C LEU A 104 -6.03 4.63 -11.31
N TYR A 105 -5.04 5.17 -10.61
CA TYR A 105 -3.66 5.22 -11.11
C TYR A 105 -3.13 3.82 -11.41
N LEU A 106 -3.32 2.88 -10.49
CA LEU A 106 -2.89 1.49 -10.68
C LEU A 106 -3.68 0.77 -11.78
N ASP A 107 -4.98 1.03 -11.92
CA ASP A 107 -5.82 0.50 -13.01
C ASP A 107 -5.33 1.01 -14.38
N ASN A 108 -4.92 2.28 -14.48
CA ASN A 108 -4.36 2.85 -15.72
C ASN A 108 -2.99 2.28 -16.08
N LEU A 109 -2.20 1.85 -15.10
CA LEU A 109 -0.90 1.20 -15.32
C LEU A 109 -1.04 -0.25 -15.77
N ASN A 110 -2.16 -0.87 -15.46
CA ASN A 110 -2.44 -2.25 -15.81
C ASN A 110 -3.84 -2.34 -16.42
N PRO A 111 -4.05 -1.76 -17.63
CA PRO A 111 -5.33 -1.85 -18.30
C PRO A 111 -5.64 -3.33 -18.47
N LYS A 112 -6.69 -3.81 -17.80
CA LYS A 112 -7.15 -5.19 -17.96
C LYS A 112 -7.30 -5.44 -19.45
N SER A 113 -6.41 -6.26 -20.01
CA SER A 113 -6.47 -6.73 -21.38
C SER A 113 -7.67 -7.65 -21.56
#